data_AF-A0AAW4IAD0-F1
#
_entry.id   AF-A0AAW4IAD0-F1
#
_cell.length_a   1.000
_cell.length_b   1.000
_cell.length_c   1.000
_cell.angle_alpha   90.00
_cell.angle_beta   90.00
_cell.angle_gamma   90.00
#
_symmetry.space_group_name_H-M   'P 1'
#
loop_
_entity.id
_entity.type
_entity.pdbx_description
1 polymer ?
#
loop_
_entity_poly.entity_id
_entity_poly.type
_entity_poly.pdbx_seq_one_letter_code
_entity_poly.pdbx_strand_id
1 'polypeptide(L)'
;MKKLITTISLAVAVLATSLPSFGGQKLKIETPPDVAVDDAWINKVEQLEKLLSNSAVGKVSDIRLLSTLDTPIKGLKAVVYEAMIENPANGQRKPERLVLYSDTSGRYAVVGSVVDMKEGKDLGSTFMREQAGNTMSPALLEKAELAPGTGSRRIVLVLDLGQPQGRQFLSELLQRYTAMKSKAGVDMALVSDAQKEINVGAQAVLMGAAGTTRMLPWLAEWLRDGEKASFVDKNRLRNDAVVKATLGKGIFAIDKNSRMAVESGIDRLPLIFVNDKGRYSTFKPPQSEADWKALLGD
;
A
#
# COMPACT_ATOMS: atom_id res chain seq x y z
N MET A 1 34.85 13.87 -11.86
CA MET A 1 34.10 14.86 -11.07
C MET A 1 32.70 14.31 -10.77
N LYS A 2 32.48 13.78 -9.56
CA LYS A 2 31.15 13.39 -9.05
C LYS A 2 30.96 14.15 -7.74
N LYS A 3 30.01 15.09 -7.71
CA LYS A 3 29.62 15.82 -6.50
C LYS A 3 28.70 14.90 -5.68
N LEU A 4 29.15 14.55 -4.48
CA LEU A 4 28.34 13.93 -3.44
C LEU A 4 27.45 15.04 -2.84
N ILE A 5 26.15 14.84 -2.84
CA ILE A 5 25.21 15.69 -2.09
C ILE A 5 25.12 15.07 -0.68
N THR A 6 25.57 15.85 0.30
CA THR A 6 25.61 15.54 1.72
C THR A 6 24.20 15.52 2.29
N THR A 7 23.74 14.40 2.82
CA THR A 7 22.53 14.35 3.67
C THR A 7 22.95 14.58 5.12
N ILE A 8 22.33 15.58 5.76
CA ILE A 8 22.54 15.97 7.14
C ILE A 8 21.94 14.87 8.04
N SER A 9 22.78 14.11 8.72
CA SER A 9 22.37 13.30 9.87
C SER A 9 22.21 14.21 11.08
N LEU A 10 20.99 14.34 11.58
CA LEU A 10 20.74 14.99 12.86
C LEU A 10 21.20 14.04 13.97
N ALA A 11 22.45 14.22 14.43
CA ALA A 11 22.96 13.56 15.61
C ALA A 11 22.29 14.15 16.85
N VAL A 12 21.54 13.35 17.60
CA VAL A 12 21.20 13.69 18.99
C VAL A 12 22.43 13.35 19.82
N ALA A 13 23.27 14.35 20.05
CA ALA A 13 24.33 14.30 21.04
C ALA A 13 23.69 14.33 22.44
N VAL A 14 23.71 13.21 23.15
CA VAL A 14 23.45 13.23 24.60
C VAL A 14 24.75 13.68 25.26
N LEU A 15 24.77 14.93 25.73
CA LEU A 15 25.80 15.42 26.64
C LEU A 15 25.86 14.49 27.85
N ALA A 16 27.03 13.90 28.09
CA ALA A 16 27.35 13.26 29.35
C ALA A 16 27.50 14.34 30.44
N THR A 17 26.38 14.76 31.03
CA THR A 17 26.39 15.44 32.32
C THR A 17 26.32 14.38 33.41
N SER A 18 27.36 14.36 34.24
CA SER A 18 27.58 13.47 35.39
C SER A 18 26.30 13.06 36.14
N LEU A 19 25.96 11.76 36.08
CA LEU A 19 25.01 11.16 37.01
C LEU A 19 25.67 11.05 38.41
N PRO A 20 24.98 11.42 39.49
CA PRO A 20 25.48 11.19 40.84
C PRO A 20 25.57 9.68 41.12
N SER A 21 26.61 9.27 41.85
CA SER A 21 26.82 7.88 42.24
C SER A 21 25.69 7.40 43.17
N PHE A 22 24.71 6.69 42.62
CA PHE A 22 23.79 5.92 43.42
C PHE A 22 24.50 4.65 43.90
N GLY A 23 24.69 4.56 45.21
CA GLY A 23 25.24 3.39 45.89
C GLY A 23 24.50 2.11 45.48
N GLY A 24 25.24 1.00 45.45
CA GLY A 24 24.83 -0.28 44.86
C GLY A 24 23.61 -0.95 45.50
N GLN A 25 22.42 -0.43 45.27
CA GLN A 25 21.20 -1.23 45.31
C GLN A 25 21.13 -2.04 44.02
N LYS A 26 21.46 -3.34 44.12
CA LYS A 26 21.05 -4.31 43.11
C LYS A 26 19.53 -4.20 42.98
N LEU A 27 19.05 -3.71 41.83
CA LEU A 27 17.65 -3.81 41.46
C LEU A 27 17.27 -5.30 41.53
N LYS A 28 16.51 -5.67 42.56
CA LYS A 28 15.91 -7.00 42.67
C LYS A 28 14.79 -7.02 41.66
N ILE A 29 15.08 -7.48 40.44
CA ILE A 29 14.06 -7.78 39.45
C ILE A 29 13.36 -9.03 39.99
N GLU A 30 12.26 -8.85 40.69
CA GLU A 30 11.40 -9.97 41.07
C GLU A 30 10.87 -10.59 39.79
N THR A 31 11.16 -11.87 39.56
CA THR A 31 10.53 -12.62 38.49
C THR A 31 9.04 -12.68 38.81
N PRO A 32 8.18 -12.01 38.03
CA PRO A 32 6.76 -12.00 38.36
C PRO A 32 6.22 -13.44 38.28
N PRO A 33 5.25 -13.81 39.14
CA PRO A 33 4.77 -15.19 39.28
C PRO A 33 4.37 -15.76 37.92
N ASP A 34 4.61 -17.05 37.71
CA ASP A 34 4.30 -17.75 36.46
C ASP A 34 2.79 -17.94 36.34
N VAL A 35 2.10 -16.85 36.06
CA VAL A 35 0.67 -16.84 35.77
C VAL A 35 0.55 -17.18 34.30
N ALA A 36 -0.10 -18.30 34.00
CA ALA A 36 -0.48 -18.64 32.64
C ALA A 36 -1.27 -17.45 32.06
N VAL A 37 -0.64 -16.73 31.13
CA VAL A 37 -1.33 -15.75 30.32
C VAL A 37 -2.15 -16.56 29.33
N ASP A 38 -3.47 -16.46 29.46
CA ASP A 38 -4.45 -17.04 28.56
C ASP A 38 -3.97 -16.90 27.09
N ASP A 39 -3.81 -18.04 26.41
CA ASP A 39 -3.20 -18.20 25.07
C ASP A 39 -3.83 -17.27 23.99
N ALA A 40 -4.99 -16.67 24.30
CA ALA A 40 -5.73 -15.75 23.48
C ALA A 40 -5.38 -14.25 23.67
N TRP A 41 -4.32 -13.86 24.39
CA TRP A 41 -3.99 -12.43 24.57
C TRP A 41 -3.77 -11.68 23.24
N ILE A 42 -3.22 -12.36 22.22
CA ILE A 42 -3.07 -11.88 20.83
C ILE A 42 -4.41 -11.43 20.21
N ASN A 43 -5.52 -11.98 20.71
CA ASN A 43 -6.88 -11.69 20.27
C ASN A 43 -7.60 -10.64 21.15
N LYS A 44 -6.97 -10.14 22.22
CA LYS A 44 -7.53 -9.10 23.11
C LYS A 44 -7.27 -7.70 22.53
N VAL A 45 -7.89 -7.44 21.38
CA VAL A 45 -7.72 -6.23 20.53
C VAL A 45 -7.77 -4.94 21.35
N GLU A 46 -8.77 -4.75 22.21
CA GLU A 46 -8.93 -3.52 23.02
C GLU A 46 -7.76 -3.28 23.99
N GLN A 47 -7.20 -4.34 24.57
CA GLN A 47 -6.06 -4.23 25.47
C GLN A 47 -4.78 -3.87 24.70
N LEU A 48 -4.62 -4.44 23.51
CA LEU A 48 -3.50 -4.14 22.61
C LEU A 48 -3.56 -2.71 22.07
N GLU A 49 -4.73 -2.22 21.68
CA GLU A 49 -4.95 -0.83 21.26
C GLU A 49 -4.55 0.15 22.35
N LYS A 50 -4.95 -0.12 23.59
CA LYS A 50 -4.62 0.70 24.75
C LYS A 50 -3.11 0.68 25.04
N LEU A 51 -2.46 -0.48 24.97
CA LEU A 51 -1.02 -0.61 25.18
C LEU A 51 -0.21 0.12 24.10
N LEU A 52 -0.59 -0.04 22.83
CA LEU A 52 0.11 0.59 21.71
C LEU A 52 -0.15 2.10 21.63
N SER A 53 -1.36 2.56 21.99
CA SER A 53 -1.67 3.99 22.06
C SER A 53 -0.92 4.72 23.18
N ASN A 54 -0.40 4.00 24.17
CA ASN A 54 0.47 4.56 25.22
C ASN A 54 1.95 4.65 24.79
N SER A 55 2.29 4.18 23.58
CA SER A 55 3.63 4.28 23.01
C SER A 55 3.78 5.54 22.14
N ALA A 56 5.01 5.92 21.78
CA ALA A 56 5.30 7.12 20.98
C ALA A 56 4.79 7.08 19.52
N VAL A 57 3.99 6.08 19.15
CA VAL A 57 3.57 5.76 17.78
C VAL A 57 2.28 6.51 17.37
N GLY A 58 1.61 7.20 18.30
CA GLY A 58 0.33 7.87 18.08
C GLY A 58 -0.86 7.03 18.58
N LYS A 59 -2.08 7.51 18.37
CA LYS A 59 -3.28 6.77 18.81
C LYS A 59 -3.55 5.63 17.83
N VAL A 60 -3.60 4.40 18.34
CA VAL A 60 -3.79 3.18 17.55
C VAL A 60 -5.23 2.68 17.75
N SER A 61 -5.90 2.36 16.66
CA SER A 61 -7.31 1.92 16.63
C SER A 61 -7.54 0.93 15.50
N ASP A 62 -8.67 0.23 15.52
CA ASP A 62 -9.08 -0.70 14.46
C ASP A 62 -8.05 -1.82 14.23
N ILE A 63 -7.43 -2.33 15.30
CA ILE A 63 -6.38 -3.36 15.18
C ILE A 63 -6.97 -4.69 14.68
N ARG A 64 -6.31 -5.27 13.68
CA ARG A 64 -6.64 -6.58 13.12
C ARG A 64 -5.40 -7.45 12.97
N LEU A 65 -5.44 -8.66 13.51
CA LEU A 65 -4.40 -9.66 13.28
C LEU A 65 -4.38 -10.08 11.81
N LEU A 66 -3.22 -9.99 11.17
CA LEU A 66 -2.99 -10.47 9.80
C LEU A 66 -2.34 -11.85 9.80
N SER A 67 -1.24 -12.02 10.55
CA SER A 67 -0.47 -13.26 10.55
C SER A 67 0.41 -13.41 11.79
N THR A 68 0.81 -14.65 12.05
CA THR A 68 1.84 -15.00 13.04
C THR A 68 2.94 -15.76 12.29
N LEU A 69 4.19 -15.35 12.49
CA LEU A 69 5.36 -15.83 11.78
C LEU A 69 6.40 -16.33 12.78
N ASP A 70 7.07 -17.42 12.43
CA ASP A 70 8.22 -17.89 13.18
C ASP A 70 9.41 -16.97 12.92
N THR A 71 10.20 -16.71 13.97
CA THR A 71 11.44 -15.93 13.85
C THR A 71 12.65 -16.84 13.97
N PRO A 72 13.83 -16.43 13.44
CA PRO A 72 15.08 -17.16 13.67
C PRO A 72 15.51 -17.15 15.15
N ILE A 73 14.89 -16.33 16.00
CA ILE A 73 15.16 -16.27 17.44
C ILE A 73 14.30 -17.32 18.14
N LYS A 74 14.96 -18.35 18.69
CA LYS A 74 14.27 -19.43 19.41
C LYS A 74 13.43 -18.87 20.56
N GLY A 75 12.15 -19.23 20.59
CA GLY A 75 11.21 -18.80 21.62
C GLY A 75 10.52 -17.47 21.33
N LEU A 76 10.76 -16.86 20.16
CA LEU A 76 10.15 -15.60 19.75
C LEU A 76 9.34 -15.80 18.46
N LYS A 77 8.11 -15.29 18.44
CA LYS A 77 7.23 -15.23 17.27
C LYS A 77 6.99 -13.79 16.88
N ALA A 78 6.92 -13.52 15.58
CA ALA A 78 6.47 -12.24 15.06
C ALA A 78 4.96 -12.29 14.83
N VAL A 79 4.25 -11.25 15.24
CA VAL A 79 2.80 -11.12 15.11
C VAL A 79 2.53 -9.84 14.34
N VAL A 80 1.89 -9.96 13.18
CA VAL A 80 1.65 -8.86 12.27
C VAL A 80 0.20 -8.43 12.38
N TYR A 81 0.00 -7.15 12.67
CA TYR A 81 -1.31 -6.51 12.73
C TYR A 81 -1.44 -5.46 11.64
N GLU A 82 -2.66 -5.17 11.22
CA GLU A 82 -3.06 -3.93 10.55
C GLU A 82 -3.76 -3.05 11.57
N ALA A 83 -3.48 -1.75 11.57
CA ALA A 83 -4.07 -0.81 12.51
C ALA A 83 -4.24 0.58 11.86
N MET A 84 -5.23 1.33 12.31
CA MET A 84 -5.35 2.75 12.02
C MET A 84 -4.56 3.56 13.03
N ILE A 85 -3.52 4.24 12.57
CA ILE A 85 -2.69 5.13 13.38
C ILE A 85 -3.09 6.57 13.11
N GLU A 86 -3.45 7.29 14.17
CA GLU A 86 -3.73 8.71 14.14
C GLU A 86 -2.47 9.49 14.55
N ASN A 87 -1.96 10.30 13.63
CA ASN A 87 -0.82 11.16 13.89
C ASN A 87 -1.24 12.30 14.85
N PRO A 88 -0.60 12.43 16.03
CA PRO A 88 -0.99 13.39 17.04
C PRO A 88 -0.78 14.85 16.61
N ALA A 89 0.09 15.12 15.62
CA ALA A 89 0.40 16.48 15.17
C ALA A 89 -0.67 17.06 14.23
N ASN A 90 -1.38 16.22 13.48
CA ASN A 90 -2.31 16.68 12.45
C ASN A 90 -3.64 15.91 12.39
N GLY A 91 -3.87 14.94 13.29
CA GLY A 91 -5.08 14.12 13.35
C GLY A 91 -5.26 13.19 12.14
N GLN A 92 -4.25 13.07 11.28
CA GLN A 92 -4.34 12.25 10.08
C GLN A 92 -4.36 10.77 10.49
N ARG A 93 -5.43 10.07 10.12
CA ARG A 93 -5.55 8.62 10.31
C ARG A 93 -5.02 7.88 9.09
N LYS A 94 -4.09 6.95 9.29
CA LYS A 94 -3.49 6.15 8.21
C LYS A 94 -3.45 4.67 8.61
N PRO A 95 -3.85 3.75 7.72
CA PRO A 95 -3.64 2.33 7.95
C PRO A 95 -2.15 2.02 7.87
N GLU A 96 -1.63 1.39 8.92
CA GLU A 96 -0.26 0.91 8.99
C GLU A 96 -0.23 -0.53 9.49
N ARG A 97 0.80 -1.26 9.08
CA ARG A 97 1.04 -2.62 9.55
C ARG A 97 2.07 -2.55 10.67
N LEU A 98 1.77 -3.23 11.77
CA LEU A 98 2.58 -3.26 12.98
C LEU A 98 3.12 -4.68 13.17
N VAL A 99 4.41 -4.80 13.47
CA VAL A 99 5.02 -6.06 13.87
C VAL A 99 5.32 -6.01 15.36
N LEU A 100 4.75 -6.95 16.10
CA LEU A 100 5.08 -7.19 17.49
C LEU A 100 5.83 -8.52 17.60
N TYR A 101 6.72 -8.64 18.55
CA TYR A 101 7.39 -9.90 18.83
C TYR A 101 6.95 -10.41 20.17
N SER A 102 6.40 -11.62 20.22
CA SER A 102 5.98 -12.23 21.47
C SER A 102 6.77 -13.49 21.76
N ASP A 103 7.03 -13.72 23.04
CA ASP A 103 7.62 -14.97 23.48
C ASP A 103 6.63 -16.13 23.37
N THR A 104 7.10 -17.37 23.44
CA THR A 104 6.26 -18.57 23.30
C THR A 104 5.19 -18.71 24.37
N SER A 105 5.34 -18.07 25.53
CA SER A 105 4.29 -18.08 26.57
C SER A 105 3.20 -17.02 26.34
N GLY A 106 3.40 -16.09 25.38
CA GLY A 106 2.49 -14.98 25.16
C GLY A 106 2.49 -13.93 26.27
N ARG A 107 3.37 -14.07 27.26
CA ARG A 107 3.40 -13.19 28.42
C ARG A 107 4.08 -11.86 28.14
N TYR A 108 5.05 -11.85 27.24
CA TYR A 108 5.87 -10.71 26.91
C TYR A 108 5.73 -10.36 25.44
N ALA A 109 5.65 -9.07 25.16
CA ALA A 109 5.66 -8.53 23.80
C ALA A 109 6.66 -7.39 23.70
N VAL A 110 7.41 -7.38 22.60
CA VAL A 110 8.32 -6.31 22.21
C VAL A 110 7.70 -5.56 21.04
N VAL A 111 7.59 -4.24 21.21
CA VAL A 111 7.12 -3.31 20.18
C VAL A 111 8.33 -2.54 19.67
N GLY A 112 8.65 -2.69 18.38
CA GLY A 112 9.77 -1.99 17.76
C GLY A 112 10.52 -2.83 16.73
N SER A 113 11.78 -2.48 16.51
CA SER A 113 12.67 -3.15 15.55
C SER A 113 13.49 -4.25 16.21
N VAL A 114 13.59 -5.40 15.55
CA VAL A 114 14.54 -6.46 15.89
C VAL A 114 15.49 -6.62 14.71
N VAL A 115 16.76 -6.30 14.92
CA VAL A 115 17.78 -6.29 13.87
C VAL A 115 18.69 -7.50 14.04
N ASP A 116 18.77 -8.32 12.99
CA ASP A 116 19.84 -9.29 12.85
C ASP A 116 21.15 -8.53 12.59
N MET A 117 21.99 -8.45 13.61
CA MET A 117 23.27 -7.74 13.55
C MET A 117 24.31 -8.46 12.67
N LYS A 118 24.14 -9.77 12.43
CA LYS A 118 25.02 -10.55 11.56
C LYS A 118 24.71 -10.28 10.09
N GLU A 119 23.43 -10.21 9.75
CA GLU A 119 22.98 -9.91 8.38
C GLU A 119 22.75 -8.42 8.10
N GLY A 120 22.72 -7.58 9.14
CA GLY A 120 22.43 -6.15 9.04
C GLY A 120 20.99 -5.86 8.62
N LYS A 121 20.03 -6.72 8.98
CA LYS A 121 18.64 -6.64 8.51
C LYS A 121 17.66 -6.53 9.67
N ASP A 122 16.70 -5.63 9.53
CA ASP A 122 15.53 -5.61 10.41
C ASP A 122 14.59 -6.77 10.05
N LEU A 123 14.34 -7.66 11.00
CA LEU A 123 13.51 -8.85 10.82
C LEU A 123 12.07 -8.47 10.50
N GLY A 124 11.51 -7.47 11.20
CA GLY A 124 10.13 -7.00 11.00
C GLY A 124 9.91 -6.46 9.60
N SER A 125 10.82 -5.64 9.12
CA SER A 125 10.86 -5.09 7.76
C SER A 125 11.07 -6.17 6.72
N THR A 126 11.75 -7.26 7.07
CA THR A 126 11.93 -8.43 6.18
C THR A 126 10.66 -9.25 6.12
N PHE A 127 10.03 -9.59 7.25
CA PHE A 127 8.71 -10.23 7.28
C PHE A 127 7.64 -9.40 6.60
N MET A 128 7.67 -8.09 6.80
CA MET A 128 6.76 -7.15 6.15
C MET A 128 6.99 -7.10 4.65
N ARG A 129 8.23 -7.22 4.18
CA ARG A 129 8.55 -7.39 2.76
C ARG A 129 8.19 -8.78 2.23
N GLU A 130 8.25 -9.83 3.03
CA GLU A 130 7.83 -11.18 2.63
C GLU A 130 6.30 -11.32 2.59
N GLN A 131 5.60 -10.65 3.50
CA GLN A 131 4.13 -10.53 3.55
C GLN A 131 3.59 -9.52 2.53
N ALA A 132 4.28 -8.39 2.31
CA ALA A 132 3.98 -7.45 1.23
C ALA A 132 4.43 -7.98 -0.14
N GLY A 133 5.42 -8.87 -0.15
CA GLY A 133 6.04 -9.48 -1.31
C GLY A 133 5.17 -10.49 -2.04
N ASN A 134 3.87 -10.53 -1.76
CA ASN A 134 2.93 -11.35 -2.53
C ASN A 134 1.56 -10.71 -2.76
N THR A 135 1.25 -9.53 -2.22
CA THR A 135 -0.03 -8.85 -2.54
C THR A 135 0.05 -7.34 -2.44
N MET A 136 -0.08 -6.67 -3.59
CA MET A 136 -0.35 -5.24 -3.70
C MET A 136 -1.66 -4.90 -2.96
N SER A 137 -1.64 -3.92 -2.06
CA SER A 137 -2.86 -3.50 -1.34
C SER A 137 -3.65 -2.47 -2.15
N PRO A 138 -4.88 -2.79 -2.62
CA PRO A 138 -5.70 -1.86 -3.40
C PRO A 138 -6.14 -0.62 -2.60
N ALA A 139 -6.07 -0.65 -1.27
CA ALA A 139 -6.35 0.50 -0.42
C ALA A 139 -5.27 1.59 -0.51
N LEU A 140 -4.03 1.20 -0.80
CA LEU A 140 -2.87 2.11 -0.82
C LEU A 140 -2.60 2.74 -2.18
N LEU A 141 -3.27 2.25 -3.24
CA LEU A 141 -3.11 2.73 -4.60
C LEU A 141 -3.76 4.09 -4.82
N GLU A 142 -3.07 4.95 -5.58
CA GLU A 142 -3.70 6.12 -6.19
C GLU A 142 -4.60 5.64 -7.33
N LYS A 143 -5.87 6.00 -7.25
CA LYS A 143 -6.93 5.49 -8.13
C LYS A 143 -7.65 6.63 -8.84
N ALA A 144 -8.00 6.39 -10.10
CA ALA A 144 -8.94 7.18 -10.87
C ALA A 144 -10.28 6.42 -10.93
N GLU A 145 -11.36 7.05 -10.49
CA GLU A 145 -12.70 6.47 -10.65
C GLU A 145 -13.11 6.51 -12.12
N LEU A 146 -13.41 5.34 -12.68
CA LEU A 146 -13.94 5.19 -14.05
C LEU A 146 -15.46 5.15 -14.05
N ALA A 147 -16.05 4.51 -13.05
CA ALA A 147 -17.48 4.46 -12.83
C ALA A 147 -17.79 4.47 -11.33
N PRO A 148 -18.67 5.34 -10.84
CA PRO A 148 -18.99 5.42 -9.41
C PRO A 148 -19.70 4.17 -8.88
N GLY A 149 -20.46 3.48 -9.76
CA GLY A 149 -21.33 2.37 -9.38
C GLY A 149 -22.56 2.82 -8.60
N THR A 150 -23.53 1.92 -8.45
CA THR A 150 -24.72 2.09 -7.60
C THR A 150 -24.93 0.90 -6.65
N GLY A 151 -24.12 -0.16 -6.79
CA GLY A 151 -24.14 -1.35 -5.96
C GLY A 151 -23.06 -1.34 -4.87
N SER A 152 -23.00 -2.42 -4.10
CA SER A 152 -22.04 -2.58 -2.98
C SER A 152 -20.66 -3.12 -3.39
N ARG A 153 -20.55 -3.63 -4.62
CA ARG A 153 -19.30 -4.16 -5.19
C ARG A 153 -18.47 -3.03 -5.78
N ARG A 154 -17.16 -3.04 -5.51
CA ARG A 154 -16.20 -2.12 -6.13
C ARG A 154 -15.01 -2.88 -6.71
N ILE A 155 -14.69 -2.61 -7.97
CA ILE A 155 -13.62 -3.24 -8.72
C ILE A 155 -12.46 -2.25 -8.81
N VAL A 156 -11.25 -2.68 -8.47
CA VAL A 156 -10.03 -1.89 -8.65
C VAL A 156 -9.15 -2.61 -9.67
N LEU A 157 -8.91 -1.95 -10.79
CA LEU A 157 -8.06 -2.45 -11.87
C LEU A 157 -6.66 -1.88 -11.71
N VAL A 158 -5.63 -2.73 -11.70
CA VAL A 158 -4.24 -2.29 -11.81
C VAL A 158 -3.75 -2.63 -13.21
N LEU A 159 -3.40 -1.60 -13.98
CA LEU A 159 -3.17 -1.69 -15.41
C LEU A 159 -1.89 -0.96 -15.82
N ASP A 160 -1.22 -1.46 -16.85
CA ASP A 160 -0.28 -0.68 -17.66
C ASP A 160 -0.92 -0.41 -19.03
N LEU A 161 -1.45 0.80 -19.20
CA LEU A 161 -2.04 1.25 -20.47
C LEU A 161 -0.99 1.70 -21.49
N GLY A 162 0.30 1.69 -21.14
CA GLY A 162 1.40 1.79 -22.09
C GLY A 162 1.49 0.56 -22.99
N GLN A 163 1.07 -0.60 -22.47
CA GLN A 163 1.03 -1.85 -23.21
C GLN A 163 -0.29 -2.01 -23.98
N PRO A 164 -0.26 -2.53 -25.23
CA PRO A 164 -1.48 -2.79 -26.01
C PRO A 164 -2.47 -3.71 -25.29
N GLN A 165 -1.99 -4.75 -24.59
CA GLN A 165 -2.89 -5.68 -23.88
C GLN A 165 -3.68 -4.98 -22.77
N GLY A 166 -3.05 -4.05 -22.03
CA GLY A 166 -3.74 -3.28 -20.99
C GLY A 166 -4.86 -2.40 -21.56
N ARG A 167 -4.61 -1.75 -22.70
CA ARG A 167 -5.64 -0.94 -23.39
C ARG A 167 -6.78 -1.79 -23.95
N GLN A 168 -6.46 -2.95 -24.51
CA GLN A 168 -7.47 -3.89 -25.02
C GLN A 168 -8.35 -4.41 -23.90
N PHE A 169 -7.75 -4.85 -22.79
CA PHE A 169 -8.47 -5.35 -21.62
C PHE A 169 -9.42 -4.29 -21.06
N LEU A 170 -8.95 -3.05 -20.87
CA LEU A 170 -9.80 -1.98 -20.34
C LEU A 170 -10.94 -1.64 -21.30
N SER A 171 -10.68 -1.60 -22.60
CA SER A 171 -11.71 -1.37 -23.62
C SER A 171 -12.81 -2.44 -23.57
N GLU A 172 -12.43 -3.72 -23.48
CA GLU A 172 -13.39 -4.83 -23.37
C GLU A 172 -14.20 -4.74 -22.06
N LEU A 173 -13.53 -4.45 -20.94
CA LEU A 173 -14.21 -4.30 -19.65
C LEU A 173 -15.25 -3.17 -19.69
N LEU A 174 -14.90 -2.00 -20.23
CA LEU A 174 -15.82 -0.86 -20.33
C LEU A 174 -17.00 -1.17 -21.25
N GLN A 175 -16.76 -1.83 -22.39
CA GLN A 175 -17.83 -2.26 -23.30
C GLN A 175 -18.81 -3.20 -22.61
N ARG A 176 -18.29 -4.20 -21.87
CA ARG A 176 -19.10 -5.18 -21.13
C ARG A 176 -19.82 -4.55 -19.95
N TYR A 177 -19.17 -3.66 -19.23
CA TYR A 177 -19.75 -2.89 -18.13
C TYR A 177 -21.03 -2.18 -18.59
N THR A 178 -20.97 -1.48 -19.73
CA THR A 178 -22.13 -0.82 -20.34
C THR A 178 -23.17 -1.81 -20.83
N ALA A 179 -22.78 -2.85 -21.56
CA ALA A 179 -23.70 -3.84 -22.12
C ALA A 179 -24.49 -4.60 -21.04
N MET A 180 -23.84 -4.92 -19.92
CA MET A 180 -24.45 -5.62 -18.79
C MET A 180 -25.21 -4.70 -17.83
N LYS A 181 -25.13 -3.37 -18.03
CA LYS A 181 -25.67 -2.36 -17.10
C LYS A 181 -25.20 -2.60 -15.66
N SER A 182 -23.90 -2.91 -15.53
CA SER A 182 -23.31 -3.25 -14.24
C SER A 182 -23.52 -2.12 -13.22
N LYS A 183 -23.79 -2.50 -11.96
CA LYS A 183 -23.89 -1.58 -10.84
C LYS A 183 -22.60 -1.47 -10.04
N ALA A 184 -21.55 -2.23 -10.38
CA ALA A 184 -20.29 -2.18 -9.65
C ALA A 184 -19.61 -0.81 -9.81
N GLY A 185 -18.98 -0.31 -8.74
CA GLY A 185 -18.02 0.79 -8.89
C GLY A 185 -16.75 0.27 -9.57
N VAL A 186 -16.11 1.08 -10.42
CA VAL A 186 -14.86 0.72 -11.10
C VAL A 186 -13.84 1.83 -10.90
N ASP A 187 -12.74 1.49 -10.24
CA ASP A 187 -11.55 2.31 -10.10
C ASP A 187 -10.41 1.72 -10.93
N MET A 188 -9.49 2.59 -11.35
CA MET A 188 -8.28 2.24 -12.08
C MET A 188 -7.06 2.83 -11.37
N ALA A 189 -6.07 2.01 -11.12
CA ALA A 189 -4.73 2.40 -10.73
C ALA A 189 -3.78 2.08 -11.91
N LEU A 190 -3.03 3.09 -12.35
CA LEU A 190 -2.03 2.90 -13.40
C LEU A 190 -0.66 2.64 -12.82
N VAL A 191 0.02 1.66 -13.39
CA VAL A 191 1.43 1.31 -13.15
C VAL A 191 2.17 1.36 -14.48
N SER A 192 3.49 1.46 -14.46
CA SER A 192 4.26 1.42 -15.69
C SER A 192 5.54 0.63 -15.59
N ASP A 193 5.67 -0.35 -16.48
CA ASP A 193 6.93 -0.96 -16.95
C ASP A 193 7.24 -0.47 -18.39
N ALA A 194 6.60 0.64 -18.81
CA ALA A 194 6.74 1.08 -20.18
C ALA A 194 8.16 1.61 -20.43
N GLN A 195 8.87 0.93 -21.33
CA GLN A 195 10.19 1.34 -21.81
C GLN A 195 10.17 2.68 -22.58
N LYS A 196 8.97 3.14 -22.98
CA LYS A 196 8.77 4.40 -23.70
C LYS A 196 8.24 5.49 -22.78
N GLU A 197 8.98 6.59 -22.69
CA GLU A 197 8.61 7.77 -21.90
C GLU A 197 7.22 8.33 -22.25
N ILE A 198 6.83 8.29 -23.52
CA ILE A 198 5.50 8.79 -23.94
C ILE A 198 4.35 8.00 -23.29
N ASN A 199 4.54 6.71 -23.05
CA ASN A 199 3.54 5.86 -22.42
C ASN A 199 3.44 6.14 -20.92
N VAL A 200 4.59 6.33 -20.25
CA VAL A 200 4.62 6.77 -18.84
C VAL A 200 3.96 8.15 -18.71
N GLY A 201 4.29 9.08 -19.61
CA GLY A 201 3.71 10.41 -19.67
C GLY A 201 2.20 10.40 -19.91
N ALA A 202 1.71 9.56 -20.83
CA ALA A 202 0.28 9.39 -21.09
C ALA A 202 -0.47 8.96 -19.82
N GLN A 203 0.03 7.91 -19.16
CA GLN A 203 -0.56 7.38 -17.93
C GLN A 203 -0.52 8.41 -16.79
N ALA A 204 0.57 9.17 -16.67
CA ALA A 204 0.67 10.25 -15.71
C ALA A 204 -0.33 11.39 -16.01
N VAL A 205 -0.54 11.78 -17.27
CA VAL A 205 -1.59 12.75 -17.61
C VAL A 205 -2.98 12.21 -17.26
N LEU A 206 -3.26 10.93 -17.52
CA LEU A 206 -4.54 10.32 -17.16
C LEU A 206 -4.77 10.31 -15.63
N MET A 207 -3.78 9.88 -14.84
CA MET A 207 -3.88 9.89 -13.38
C MET A 207 -3.99 11.31 -12.82
N GLY A 208 -3.24 12.27 -13.36
CA GLY A 208 -3.32 13.66 -12.92
C GLY A 208 -4.64 14.35 -13.28
N ALA A 209 -5.39 13.79 -14.24
CA ALA A 209 -6.71 14.26 -14.61
C ALA A 209 -7.82 13.61 -13.79
N ALA A 210 -7.52 12.62 -12.94
CA ALA A 210 -8.50 11.93 -12.10
C ALA A 210 -9.39 12.92 -11.32
N GLY A 211 -10.71 12.64 -11.29
CA GLY A 211 -11.70 13.53 -10.68
C GLY A 211 -12.02 14.81 -11.47
N THR A 212 -11.41 15.00 -12.64
CA THR A 212 -11.73 16.13 -13.54
C THR A 212 -12.54 15.67 -14.74
N THR A 213 -13.25 16.62 -15.39
CA THR A 213 -14.02 16.37 -16.61
C THR A 213 -13.17 15.96 -17.82
N ARG A 214 -11.83 16.05 -17.74
CA ARG A 214 -10.92 15.71 -18.84
C ARG A 214 -10.50 14.25 -18.86
N MET A 215 -10.59 13.54 -17.73
CA MET A 215 -10.04 12.19 -17.61
C MET A 215 -10.70 11.20 -18.57
N LEU A 216 -12.04 11.09 -18.55
CA LEU A 216 -12.74 10.11 -19.39
C LEU A 216 -12.55 10.38 -20.91
N PRO A 217 -12.66 11.63 -21.41
CA PRO A 217 -12.34 11.93 -22.81
C PRO A 217 -10.91 11.56 -23.21
N TRP A 218 -9.91 11.91 -22.39
CA TRP A 218 -8.51 11.56 -22.69
C TRP A 218 -8.24 10.07 -22.58
N LEU A 219 -8.88 9.38 -21.64
CA LEU A 219 -8.79 7.93 -21.54
C LEU A 219 -9.35 7.27 -22.80
N ALA A 220 -10.54 7.67 -23.25
CA ALA A 220 -11.15 7.16 -24.47
C ALA A 220 -10.27 7.41 -25.70
N GLU A 221 -9.67 8.60 -25.80
CA GLU A 221 -8.71 8.94 -26.85
C GLU A 221 -7.46 8.05 -26.79
N TRP A 222 -6.89 7.83 -25.61
CA TRP A 222 -5.72 6.97 -25.43
C TRP A 222 -5.99 5.50 -25.75
N LEU A 223 -7.15 4.99 -25.35
CA LEU A 223 -7.58 3.62 -25.65
C LEU A 223 -7.72 3.38 -27.15
N ARG A 224 -8.19 4.39 -27.91
CA ARG A 224 -8.36 4.32 -29.36
C ARG A 224 -7.07 4.57 -30.14
N ASP A 225 -6.36 5.64 -29.79
CA ASP A 225 -5.30 6.21 -30.64
C ASP A 225 -3.88 5.91 -30.13
N GLY A 226 -3.76 5.46 -28.86
CA GLY A 226 -2.47 5.22 -28.21
C GLY A 226 -1.54 6.43 -28.35
N GLU A 227 -0.29 6.21 -28.75
CA GLU A 227 0.75 7.24 -28.92
C GLU A 227 0.36 8.40 -29.87
N LYS A 228 -0.74 8.28 -30.61
CA LYS A 228 -1.30 9.34 -31.47
C LYS A 228 -2.32 10.24 -30.77
N ALA A 229 -2.66 9.98 -29.51
CA ALA A 229 -3.61 10.81 -28.76
C ALA A 229 -3.11 12.26 -28.65
N SER A 230 -3.99 13.22 -28.90
CA SER A 230 -3.68 14.63 -28.99
C SER A 230 -3.07 15.18 -27.70
N PHE A 231 -3.49 14.69 -26.53
CA PHE A 231 -2.98 15.20 -25.24
C PHE A 231 -1.53 14.78 -24.95
N VAL A 232 -0.99 13.80 -25.66
CA VAL A 232 0.44 13.42 -25.59
C VAL A 232 1.26 13.88 -26.78
N ASP A 233 0.65 14.66 -27.68
CA ASP A 233 1.40 15.31 -28.74
C ASP A 233 2.55 16.15 -28.17
N LYS A 234 3.72 16.09 -28.82
CA LYS A 234 4.94 16.73 -28.33
C LYS A 234 4.78 18.24 -28.17
N ASN A 235 4.04 18.91 -29.06
CA ASN A 235 3.83 20.34 -28.97
C ASN A 235 2.91 20.69 -27.80
N ARG A 236 1.88 19.87 -27.54
CA ARG A 236 0.99 20.06 -26.39
C ARG A 236 1.70 19.81 -25.07
N LEU A 237 2.44 18.71 -24.93
CA LEU A 237 3.25 18.46 -23.72
C LEU A 237 4.24 19.61 -23.42
N ARG A 238 4.75 20.28 -24.47
CA ARG A 238 5.70 21.40 -24.35
C ARG A 238 5.04 22.76 -24.12
N ASN A 239 3.82 23.00 -24.60
CA ASN A 239 3.26 24.35 -24.64
C ASN A 239 1.92 24.49 -23.91
N ASP A 240 1.18 23.41 -23.69
CA ASP A 240 -0.12 23.42 -23.02
C ASP A 240 0.09 23.34 -21.49
N ALA A 241 -0.14 24.47 -20.81
CA ALA A 241 0.04 24.59 -19.37
C ALA A 241 -0.87 23.66 -18.58
N VAL A 242 -2.07 23.35 -19.08
CA VAL A 242 -3.02 22.43 -18.43
C VAL A 242 -2.45 21.03 -18.49
N VAL A 243 -2.02 20.58 -19.67
CA VAL A 243 -1.43 19.23 -19.84
C VAL A 243 -0.18 19.06 -18.97
N LYS A 244 0.69 20.08 -18.90
CA LYS A 244 1.87 20.03 -18.01
C LYS A 244 1.51 19.93 -16.54
N ALA A 245 0.55 20.73 -16.07
CA ALA A 245 0.11 20.69 -14.68
C ALA A 245 -0.50 19.32 -14.34
N THR A 246 -1.28 18.75 -15.26
CA THR A 246 -1.84 17.41 -15.11
C THR A 246 -0.74 16.35 -15.07
N LEU A 247 0.21 16.38 -16.00
CA LEU A 247 1.37 15.47 -16.02
C LEU A 247 2.13 15.51 -14.68
N GLY A 248 2.44 16.71 -14.18
CA GLY A 248 3.16 16.90 -12.93
C GLY A 248 2.41 16.39 -11.70
N LYS A 249 1.07 16.40 -11.71
CA LYS A 249 0.26 15.81 -10.63
C LYS A 249 0.27 14.29 -10.67
N GLY A 250 0.08 13.71 -11.85
CA GLY A 250 -0.08 12.26 -11.97
C GLY A 250 1.22 11.47 -11.97
N ILE A 251 2.38 12.09 -12.21
CA ILE A 251 3.66 11.37 -12.18
C ILE A 251 3.93 10.74 -10.80
N PHE A 252 3.52 11.38 -9.71
CA PHE A 252 3.66 10.84 -8.36
C PHE A 252 2.74 9.63 -8.12
N ALA A 253 1.55 9.63 -8.72
CA ALA A 253 0.65 8.47 -8.67
C ALA A 253 1.26 7.28 -9.43
N ILE A 254 1.83 7.51 -10.61
CA ILE A 254 2.52 6.47 -11.38
C ILE A 254 3.75 5.94 -10.63
N ASP A 255 4.61 6.81 -10.10
CA ASP A 255 5.79 6.41 -9.33
C ASP A 255 5.40 5.57 -8.11
N LYS A 256 4.43 6.06 -7.31
CA LYS A 256 3.94 5.33 -6.13
C LYS A 256 3.37 3.96 -6.48
N ASN A 257 2.42 3.90 -7.42
CA ASN A 257 1.78 2.64 -7.80
C ASN A 257 2.79 1.66 -8.42
N SER A 258 3.73 2.14 -9.23
CA SER A 258 4.73 1.29 -9.89
C SER A 258 5.75 0.73 -8.90
N ARG A 259 6.22 1.54 -7.93
CA ARG A 259 7.06 1.06 -6.83
C ARG A 259 6.36 -0.03 -6.04
N MET A 260 5.10 0.19 -5.69
CA MET A 260 4.31 -0.84 -5.01
C MET A 260 4.18 -2.12 -5.83
N ALA A 261 3.95 -2.03 -7.14
CA ALA A 261 3.88 -3.21 -8.00
C ALA A 261 5.19 -4.02 -7.98
N VAL A 262 6.34 -3.32 -8.10
CA VAL A 262 7.67 -3.94 -8.05
C VAL A 262 7.96 -4.55 -6.68
N GLU A 263 7.68 -3.82 -5.60
CA GLU A 263 7.86 -4.29 -4.22
C GLU A 263 6.97 -5.49 -3.89
N SER A 264 5.79 -5.57 -4.50
CA SER A 264 4.87 -6.71 -4.38
C SER A 264 5.16 -7.86 -5.34
N GLY A 265 6.24 -7.79 -6.13
CA GLY A 265 6.65 -8.88 -7.03
C GLY A 265 5.65 -9.15 -8.16
N ILE A 266 4.85 -8.14 -8.55
CA ILE A 266 3.86 -8.30 -9.62
C ILE A 266 4.58 -8.41 -10.96
N ASP A 267 4.51 -9.59 -11.56
CA ASP A 267 5.09 -9.90 -12.87
C ASP A 267 4.04 -9.89 -14.01
N ARG A 268 2.75 -9.79 -13.67
CA ARG A 268 1.64 -9.91 -14.61
C ARG A 268 0.55 -8.88 -14.37
N LEU A 269 0.13 -8.22 -15.45
CA LEU A 269 -0.99 -7.30 -15.51
C LEU A 269 -1.98 -7.77 -16.59
N PRO A 270 -3.29 -7.51 -16.47
CA PRO A 270 -3.94 -6.73 -15.41
C PRO A 270 -4.06 -7.48 -14.08
N LEU A 271 -4.00 -6.75 -12.95
CA LEU A 271 -4.50 -7.27 -11.67
C LEU A 271 -5.88 -6.68 -11.39
N ILE A 272 -6.75 -7.50 -10.83
CA ILE A 272 -8.13 -7.12 -10.53
C ILE A 272 -8.36 -7.40 -9.05
N PHE A 273 -8.78 -6.38 -8.32
CA PHE A 273 -9.28 -6.53 -6.96
C PHE A 273 -10.78 -6.28 -6.94
N VAL A 274 -11.51 -7.11 -6.20
CA VAL A 274 -12.94 -6.94 -5.96
C VAL A 274 -13.12 -6.69 -4.47
N ASN A 275 -13.78 -5.58 -4.14
CA ASN A 275 -14.26 -5.28 -2.82
C ASN A 275 -15.74 -5.60 -2.74
N ASP A 276 -16.06 -6.68 -2.04
CA ASP A 276 -17.42 -7.01 -1.67
C ASP A 276 -17.60 -6.71 -0.17
N LYS A 277 -18.43 -5.71 0.14
CA LYS A 277 -18.82 -5.37 1.53
C LYS A 277 -17.62 -5.09 2.47
N GLY A 278 -16.58 -4.43 1.97
CA GLY A 278 -15.41 -4.01 2.74
C GLY A 278 -14.23 -4.99 2.73
N ARG A 279 -14.33 -6.13 2.03
CA ARG A 279 -13.23 -7.10 1.91
C ARG A 279 -12.72 -7.16 0.47
N TYR A 280 -11.43 -6.87 0.30
CA TYR A 280 -10.75 -7.04 -0.98
C TYR A 280 -10.32 -8.50 -1.19
N SER A 281 -10.60 -9.01 -2.37
CA SER A 281 -10.07 -10.27 -2.91
C SER A 281 -9.50 -10.03 -4.31
N THR A 282 -8.58 -10.90 -4.74
CA THR A 282 -8.08 -10.89 -6.12
C THR A 282 -9.01 -11.65 -7.03
N PHE A 283 -9.29 -11.11 -8.22
CA PHE A 283 -10.06 -11.74 -9.27
C PHE A 283 -9.17 -12.03 -10.47
N LYS A 284 -9.30 -13.22 -11.07
CA LYS A 284 -8.48 -13.58 -12.24
C LYS A 284 -9.01 -12.86 -13.49
N PRO A 285 -8.14 -12.40 -14.40
CA PRO A 285 -8.59 -11.81 -15.66
C PRO A 285 -9.61 -12.73 -16.38
N PRO A 286 -10.85 -12.26 -16.65
CA PRO A 286 -11.89 -13.06 -17.27
C PRO A 286 -11.43 -13.76 -18.55
N GLN A 287 -11.78 -15.04 -18.72
CA GLN A 287 -11.49 -15.84 -19.92
C GLN A 287 -12.76 -16.32 -20.62
N SER A 288 -13.93 -16.17 -19.98
CA SER A 288 -15.22 -16.63 -20.46
C SER A 288 -16.33 -15.63 -20.14
N GLU A 289 -17.48 -15.78 -20.81
CA GLU A 289 -18.68 -14.97 -20.52
C GLU A 289 -19.16 -15.14 -19.08
N ALA A 290 -18.97 -16.33 -18.49
CA ALA A 290 -19.29 -16.60 -17.10
C ALA A 290 -18.39 -15.79 -16.16
N ASP A 291 -17.09 -15.68 -16.45
CA ASP A 291 -16.17 -14.87 -15.64
C ASP A 291 -16.52 -13.39 -15.71
N TRP A 292 -16.90 -12.90 -16.91
CA TRP A 292 -17.35 -11.53 -17.09
C TRP A 292 -18.62 -11.24 -16.29
N LYS A 293 -19.59 -12.15 -16.29
CA LYS A 293 -20.77 -12.06 -15.43
C LYS A 293 -20.42 -12.15 -13.94
N ALA A 294 -19.46 -12.98 -13.55
CA ALA A 294 -19.04 -13.06 -12.15
C ALA A 294 -18.36 -11.78 -11.66
N LEU A 295 -17.59 -11.11 -12.54
CA LEU A 295 -16.92 -9.85 -12.24
C LEU A 295 -17.87 -8.66 -12.26
N LEU A 296 -18.67 -8.51 -13.32
CA LEU A 296 -19.45 -7.31 -13.62
C LEU A 296 -20.96 -7.47 -13.39
N GLY A 297 -21.46 -8.69 -13.28
CA GLY A 297 -22.87 -8.97 -13.02
C GLY A 297 -23.31 -8.56 -11.61
N ASP A 298 -24.62 -8.39 -11.46
CA ASP A 298 -25.30 -8.09 -10.18
C ASP A 298 -25.14 -9.20 -9.14
#